data_AF-A0AA38TT56-F1
#
_entry.id   AF-A0AA38TT56-F1
#
_cell.length_a   1.000
_cell.length_b   1.000
_cell.length_c   1.000
_cell.angle_alpha   90.00
_cell.angle_beta   90.00
_cell.angle_gamma   90.00
#
_symmetry.space_group_name_H-M   'P 1'
#
loop_
_entity.id
_entity.type
_entity.pdbx_description
1 polymer ?
#
loop_
_entity_poly.entity_id
_entity_poly.type
_entity_poly.pdbx_seq_one_letter_code
_entity_poly.pdbx_strand_id
1 'polypeptide(L)'
;MLENDETRCNPKRYILRHWTRALIPIEEQDTRGKYGEVDSKKDEIINNLYNQLDIIVSHLWDDKELLMCGDILDDMKKKVGGNDFAFSSAKDKADAFHDCYRIDQPSDDDIIPPSVVRNKGCGKGKRLVGAIEEGTSKTKGAKRLCRSCGEHVNQDSRNCPFL
;
A
#
# COMPACT_ATOMS: atom_id res chain seq x y z
N MET A 1 19.89 -25.68 -19.80
CA MET A 1 19.63 -25.57 -18.36
C MET A 1 20.86 -24.97 -17.73
N LEU A 2 20.80 -23.68 -17.39
CA LEU A 2 21.72 -23.04 -16.47
C LEU A 2 20.82 -22.26 -15.51
N GLU A 3 20.80 -22.74 -14.27
CA GLU A 3 20.04 -22.19 -13.16
C GLU A 3 20.50 -20.77 -12.88
N ASN A 4 19.56 -19.84 -12.84
CA ASN A 4 19.80 -18.46 -12.45
C ASN A 4 18.84 -18.17 -11.29
N ASP A 5 19.19 -18.62 -10.09
CA ASP A 5 18.39 -18.45 -8.87
C ASP A 5 19.13 -17.65 -7.77
N GLU A 6 20.06 -16.77 -8.17
CA GLU A 6 20.73 -15.86 -7.23
C GLU A 6 20.41 -14.37 -7.44
N THR A 7 19.43 -14.02 -8.27
CA THR A 7 19.08 -12.61 -8.52
C THR A 7 17.90 -12.10 -7.69
N ARG A 8 17.85 -12.40 -6.38
CA ARG A 8 16.81 -11.80 -5.51
C ARG A 8 17.28 -11.11 -4.22
N CYS A 9 18.52 -11.28 -3.78
CA CYS A 9 19.02 -10.54 -2.63
C CYS A 9 20.45 -10.06 -2.83
N ASN A 10 20.66 -8.76 -2.66
CA ASN A 10 21.99 -8.16 -2.67
C ASN A 10 22.82 -8.76 -1.52
N PRO A 11 24.04 -9.29 -1.74
CA PRO A 11 24.80 -9.94 -0.67
C PRO A 11 25.09 -8.96 0.47
N LYS A 12 24.77 -9.36 1.71
CA LYS A 12 24.88 -8.51 2.92
C LYS A 12 26.24 -7.82 3.09
N ARG A 13 27.31 -8.45 2.58
CA ARG A 13 28.69 -7.92 2.62
C ARG A 13 28.92 -6.65 1.77
N TYR A 14 28.03 -6.34 0.83
CA TYR A 14 28.11 -5.15 -0.04
C TYR A 14 27.12 -4.06 0.35
N ILE A 15 26.26 -4.31 1.35
CA ILE A 15 25.31 -3.33 1.85
C ILE A 15 26.00 -2.51 2.93
N LEU A 16 26.46 -1.31 2.57
CA LEU A 16 27.06 -0.38 3.54
C LEU A 16 26.00 0.12 4.52
N ARG A 17 26.36 0.26 5.81
CA ARG A 17 25.43 0.66 6.89
C ARG A 17 24.62 1.93 6.58
N HIS A 18 25.17 2.87 5.82
CA HIS A 18 24.46 4.10 5.44
C HIS A 18 23.31 3.86 4.44
N TRP A 19 23.37 2.81 3.61
CA TRP A 19 22.31 2.44 2.66
C TRP A 19 21.10 1.83 3.36
N THR A 20 21.28 1.27 4.56
CA THR A 20 20.20 0.71 5.39
C THR A 20 19.64 1.70 6.40
N ARG A 21 20.39 2.76 6.75
CA ARG A 21 20.00 3.72 7.81
C ARG A 21 19.02 4.81 7.33
N ALA A 22 18.91 5.02 6.02
CA ALA A 22 18.22 6.18 5.42
C ALA A 22 17.00 5.84 4.54
N LEU A 23 16.54 4.59 4.49
CA LEU A 23 15.36 4.23 3.68
C LEU A 23 14.03 4.68 4.29
N ILE A 24 14.04 5.07 5.56
CA ILE A 24 12.90 5.69 6.24
C ILE A 24 13.41 7.04 6.73
N PRO A 25 12.86 8.17 6.25
CA PRO A 25 13.16 9.49 6.81
C PRO A 25 13.06 9.48 8.34
N ILE A 26 13.91 10.22 9.05
CA ILE A 26 13.86 10.26 10.54
C ILE A 26 12.47 10.69 11.02
N GLU A 27 11.81 11.56 10.25
CA GLU A 27 10.43 12.01 10.49
C GLU A 27 9.39 10.88 10.34
N GLU A 28 9.69 9.83 9.58
CA GLU A 28 8.84 8.64 9.36
C GLU A 28 9.23 7.46 10.25
N GLN A 29 10.46 7.44 10.79
CA GLN A 29 10.90 6.47 11.82
C GLN A 29 10.27 6.75 13.18
N ASP A 30 9.86 8.01 13.41
CA ASP A 30 9.13 8.37 14.61
C ASP A 30 7.63 8.09 14.46
N THR A 31 7.23 6.86 14.78
CA THR A 31 5.82 6.48 14.88
C THR A 31 5.11 7.14 16.07
N ARG A 32 5.80 7.86 16.96
CA ARG A 32 5.22 8.37 18.21
C ARG A 32 4.45 9.68 18.05
N GLY A 33 4.75 10.48 17.01
CA GLY A 33 4.00 11.70 16.70
C GLY A 33 2.68 11.48 15.95
N LYS A 34 2.33 10.24 15.56
CA LYS A 34 1.21 10.03 14.61
C LYS A 34 -0.17 10.23 15.23
N TYR A 35 -0.35 10.15 16.55
CA TYR A 35 -1.64 10.40 17.23
C TYR A 35 -1.45 10.86 18.69
N GLY A 36 -1.33 12.16 18.94
CA GLY A 36 -1.32 12.72 20.31
C GLY A 36 -0.90 14.19 20.40
N GLU A 37 -1.31 14.87 21.46
CA GLU A 37 -0.82 16.21 21.80
C GLU A 37 0.69 16.15 22.07
N VAL A 38 1.46 16.93 21.31
CA VAL A 38 2.92 16.98 21.36
C VAL A 38 3.33 17.71 22.65
N ASP A 39 3.62 16.95 23.70
CA ASP A 39 4.16 17.48 24.95
C ASP A 39 5.67 17.75 24.74
N SER A 40 5.97 18.98 24.34
CA SER A 40 7.31 19.44 23.96
C SER A 40 8.39 19.13 25.02
N LYS A 41 8.03 19.09 26.30
CA LYS A 41 8.97 18.74 27.38
C LYS A 41 9.26 17.24 27.45
N LYS A 42 8.27 16.40 27.18
CA LYS A 42 8.49 14.94 27.11
C LYS A 42 9.38 14.59 25.91
N ASP A 43 9.14 15.23 24.78
CA ASP A 43 9.95 15.00 23.58
C ASP A 43 11.40 15.45 23.77
N GLU A 44 11.64 16.57 24.47
CA GLU A 44 12.99 17.00 24.84
C GLU A 44 13.72 15.95 25.69
N ILE A 45 13.05 15.39 26.70
CA ILE A 45 13.60 14.35 27.57
C ILE A 45 13.91 13.07 26.77
N ILE A 46 13.00 12.67 25.88
CA ILE A 46 13.16 11.49 25.03
C ILE A 46 14.34 11.67 24.06
N ASN A 47 14.42 12.82 23.40
CA ASN A 47 15.50 13.13 22.47
C ASN A 47 16.86 13.17 23.18
N ASN A 48 16.91 13.75 24.38
CA ASN A 48 18.12 13.74 25.21
C ASN A 48 18.55 12.30 25.55
N LEU A 49 17.62 11.44 25.94
CA LEU A 49 17.91 10.03 26.22
C LEU A 49 18.50 9.30 25.00
N TYR A 50 17.92 9.51 23.81
CA TYR A 50 18.44 8.90 22.58
C TYR A 50 19.83 9.42 22.22
N ASN A 51 20.07 10.71 22.36
CA ASN A 51 21.39 11.30 22.12
C ASN A 51 22.45 10.71 23.07
N GLN A 52 22.12 10.52 24.34
CA GLN A 52 23.03 9.90 25.31
C GLN A 52 23.36 8.46 24.93
N LEU A 53 22.37 7.68 24.50
CA LEU A 53 22.60 6.31 24.03
C LEU A 53 23.45 6.26 22.76
N ASP A 54 23.22 7.17 21.80
CA ASP A 54 24.01 7.25 20.57
C ASP A 54 25.48 7.62 20.85
N ILE A 55 25.71 8.54 21.80
CA ILE A 55 27.05 8.89 22.28
C ILE A 55 27.72 7.68 22.92
N ILE A 56 27.04 6.94 23.79
CA ILE A 56 27.60 5.75 24.45
C ILE A 56 27.98 4.72 23.38
N VAL A 57 27.05 4.37 22.48
CA VAL A 57 27.30 3.38 21.41
C VAL A 57 28.43 3.82 20.49
N SER A 58 28.58 5.12 20.21
CA SER A 58 29.67 5.65 19.37
C SER A 58 31.05 5.56 20.05
N HIS A 59 31.11 5.53 21.38
CA HIS A 59 32.35 5.37 22.15
C HIS A 59 32.67 3.91 22.49
N LEU A 60 31.76 2.98 22.25
CA LEU A 60 32.01 1.55 22.38
C LEU A 60 32.56 1.01 21.06
N TRP A 61 33.85 0.67 21.06
CA TRP A 61 34.55 0.17 19.86
C TRP A 61 34.67 -1.35 19.84
N ASP A 62 34.45 -2.00 20.99
CA ASP A 62 34.55 -3.45 21.16
C ASP A 62 33.16 -4.11 21.19
N ASP A 63 33.03 -5.22 20.44
CA ASP A 63 31.77 -5.97 20.30
C ASP A 63 31.28 -6.53 21.65
N LYS A 64 32.21 -6.84 22.56
CA LYS A 64 31.89 -7.36 23.89
C LYS A 64 31.28 -6.29 24.78
N GLU A 65 31.81 -5.06 24.73
CA GLU A 65 31.26 -3.93 25.48
C GLU A 65 29.88 -3.54 24.96
N LEU A 66 29.69 -3.59 23.63
CA LEU A 66 28.38 -3.38 23.02
C LEU A 66 27.36 -4.43 23.46
N LEU A 67 27.76 -5.69 23.53
CA LEU A 67 26.90 -6.78 24.02
C LEU A 67 26.50 -6.58 25.48
N MET A 68 27.45 -6.20 26.34
CA MET A 68 27.18 -5.87 27.75
C MET A 68 26.21 -4.70 27.88
N CYS A 69 26.34 -3.68 27.03
CA CYS A 69 25.41 -2.56 26.99
C CYS A 69 24.00 -3.01 26.58
N GLY A 70 23.91 -3.95 25.62
CA GLY A 70 22.66 -4.60 25.24
C GLY A 70 21.99 -5.35 26.39
N ASP A 71 22.75 -6.15 27.13
CA ASP A 71 22.23 -6.91 28.29
C ASP A 71 21.68 -5.98 29.38
N ILE A 72 22.38 -4.85 29.65
CA ILE A 72 21.92 -3.83 30.61
C ILE A 72 20.60 -3.22 30.15
N LEU A 73 20.45 -2.91 28.86
CA LEU A 73 19.22 -2.35 28.30
C LEU A 73 18.07 -3.37 28.37
N ASP A 74 18.34 -4.64 28.11
CA ASP A 74 17.32 -5.70 28.24
C ASP A 74 16.88 -5.89 29.69
N ASP A 75 17.79 -5.79 30.65
CA ASP A 75 17.44 -5.83 32.07
C ASP A 75 16.68 -4.59 32.52
N MET A 76 17.02 -3.40 32.01
CA MET A 76 16.21 -2.19 32.20
C MET A 76 14.82 -2.36 31.60
N LYS A 77 14.71 -2.94 30.39
CA LYS A 77 13.44 -3.23 29.74
C LYS A 77 12.58 -4.19 30.55
N LYS A 78 13.16 -5.24 31.14
CA LYS A 78 12.43 -6.16 32.05
C LYS A 78 11.97 -5.46 33.33
N LYS A 79 12.79 -4.59 33.92
CA LYS A 79 12.44 -3.82 35.12
C LYS A 79 11.31 -2.82 34.84
N VAL A 80 11.33 -2.17 33.68
CA VAL A 80 10.29 -1.21 33.27
C VAL A 80 9.04 -1.95 32.79
N GLY A 81 9.19 -3.04 32.04
CA GLY A 81 8.12 -3.89 31.52
C GLY A 81 7.42 -4.77 32.55
N GLY A 82 7.85 -4.75 33.82
CA GLY A 82 7.09 -5.32 34.94
C GLY A 82 5.81 -4.54 35.26
N ASN A 83 5.68 -3.32 34.72
CA ASN A 83 4.39 -2.67 34.54
C ASN A 83 4.06 -2.83 33.07
N ASP A 84 3.21 -3.81 32.76
CA ASP A 84 2.53 -3.88 31.48
C ASP A 84 1.84 -2.54 31.25
N PHE A 85 2.52 -1.61 30.57
CA PHE A 85 1.83 -0.76 29.62
C PHE A 85 1.42 -1.70 28.50
N ALA A 86 0.43 -2.56 28.81
CA ALA A 86 -0.55 -2.96 27.84
C ALA A 86 -0.86 -1.65 27.13
N PHE A 87 -0.38 -1.50 25.91
CA PHE A 87 -0.97 -0.59 24.96
C PHE A 87 -2.45 -0.84 25.14
N SER A 88 -3.15 0.07 25.84
CA SER A 88 -4.47 -0.18 26.43
C SER A 88 -5.23 -0.99 25.41
N SER A 89 -5.37 -2.28 25.74
CA SER A 89 -5.64 -3.37 24.80
C SER A 89 -6.63 -2.83 23.80
N ALA A 90 -6.17 -2.62 22.56
CA ALA A 90 -6.91 -2.09 21.42
C ALA A 90 -8.29 -1.61 21.85
N LYS A 91 -8.43 -0.30 22.18
CA LYS A 91 -9.75 0.31 22.44
C LYS A 91 -10.75 -0.39 21.55
N ASP A 92 -11.76 -0.98 22.17
CA ASP A 92 -12.71 -1.81 21.44
C ASP A 92 -13.14 -1.03 20.19
N LYS A 93 -13.35 -1.68 19.05
CA LYS A 93 -13.54 -0.92 17.77
C LYS A 93 -14.64 0.14 17.90
N ALA A 94 -15.63 -0.14 18.75
CA ALA A 94 -16.69 0.78 19.16
C ALA A 94 -16.17 2.02 19.91
N ASP A 95 -15.30 1.85 20.91
CA ASP A 95 -14.70 2.95 21.67
C ASP A 95 -13.83 3.84 20.78
N ALA A 96 -13.05 3.24 19.87
CA ALA A 96 -12.26 3.99 18.90
C ALA A 96 -13.13 4.79 17.92
N PHE A 97 -14.26 4.23 17.49
CA PHE A 97 -15.21 4.89 16.60
C PHE A 97 -15.90 6.08 17.29
N HIS A 98 -16.38 5.89 18.52
CA HIS A 98 -16.98 6.95 19.31
C HIS A 98 -15.99 8.08 19.61
N ASP A 99 -14.74 7.77 19.95
CA ASP A 99 -13.74 8.81 20.21
C ASP A 99 -13.41 9.65 18.97
N CYS A 100 -13.34 9.03 17.79
CA CYS A 100 -13.02 9.73 16.54
C CYS A 100 -14.20 10.53 15.98
N TYR A 101 -15.41 9.99 16.05
CA TYR A 101 -16.56 10.55 15.34
C TYR A 101 -17.69 11.05 16.26
N ARG A 102 -17.60 10.81 17.58
CA ARG A 102 -18.63 11.14 18.61
C ARG A 102 -20.02 10.62 18.25
N ILE A 103 -20.06 9.50 17.56
CA ILE A 103 -21.26 8.79 17.16
C ILE A 103 -21.08 7.33 17.55
N ASP A 104 -22.17 6.70 17.96
CA ASP A 104 -22.18 5.26 18.20
C ASP A 104 -21.98 4.53 16.88
N GLN A 105 -21.31 3.37 16.93
CA GLN A 105 -21.14 2.53 15.76
C GLN A 105 -22.53 2.13 15.22
N PRO A 106 -22.85 2.41 13.94
CA PRO A 106 -24.12 2.01 13.37
C PRO A 106 -24.27 0.49 13.39
N SER A 107 -25.51 0.01 13.49
CA SER A 107 -25.85 -1.41 13.34
C SER A 107 -25.27 -1.96 12.02
N ASP A 108 -24.94 -3.25 12.01
CA ASP A 108 -24.52 -3.97 10.81
C ASP A 108 -25.75 -4.16 9.89
N ASP A 109 -26.22 -3.06 9.33
CA ASP A 109 -27.34 -3.01 8.40
C ASP A 109 -26.80 -3.24 6.99
N ASP A 110 -27.38 -4.22 6.28
CA ASP A 110 -27.04 -4.49 4.89
C ASP A 110 -27.35 -3.25 4.02
N ILE A 111 -26.29 -2.55 3.60
CA ILE A 111 -26.41 -1.45 2.63
C ILE A 111 -26.69 -2.07 1.25
N ILE A 112 -27.97 -2.16 0.91
CA ILE A 112 -28.39 -2.67 -0.40
C ILE A 112 -28.05 -1.61 -1.47
N PRO A 113 -27.37 -1.97 -2.57
CA PRO A 113 -27.14 -1.06 -3.67
C PRO A 113 -28.48 -0.58 -4.25
N PRO A 114 -28.58 0.69 -4.68
CA PRO A 114 -29.82 1.23 -5.24
C PRO A 114 -30.27 0.39 -6.44
N SER A 115 -31.57 0.09 -6.51
CA SER A 115 -32.17 -0.79 -7.54
C SER A 115 -31.98 -0.27 -8.97
N VAL A 116 -31.68 1.02 -9.13
CA VAL A 116 -31.49 1.67 -10.43
C VAL A 116 -30.13 2.36 -10.46
N VAL A 117 -29.10 1.62 -10.85
CA VAL A 117 -27.79 2.18 -11.19
C VAL A 117 -27.77 2.53 -12.67
N ARG A 118 -27.89 3.83 -13.00
CA ARG A 118 -27.67 4.31 -14.36
C ARG A 118 -26.18 4.51 -14.59
N ASN A 119 -25.56 3.60 -15.34
CA ASN A 119 -24.18 3.82 -15.80
C ASN A 119 -24.11 4.95 -16.83
N LYS A 120 -22.91 5.53 -16.99
CA LYS A 120 -22.62 6.51 -18.04
C LYS A 120 -22.81 5.82 -19.40
N GLY A 121 -23.85 6.20 -20.13
CA GLY A 121 -24.25 5.58 -21.40
C GLY A 121 -25.62 4.89 -21.40
N CYS A 122 -26.26 4.72 -20.25
CA CYS A 122 -27.60 4.10 -20.15
C CYS A 122 -28.76 5.01 -20.63
N GLY A 123 -28.45 6.21 -21.14
CA GLY A 123 -29.44 7.17 -21.60
C GLY A 123 -30.06 6.74 -22.94
N LYS A 124 -31.38 6.93 -23.08
CA LYS A 124 -32.09 6.81 -24.37
C LYS A 124 -31.63 7.84 -25.43
N GLY A 125 -30.75 8.78 -25.06
CA GLY A 125 -30.04 9.63 -26.00
C GLY A 125 -28.88 8.85 -26.60
N LYS A 126 -29.10 8.28 -27.79
CA LYS A 126 -27.98 7.84 -28.63
C LYS A 126 -27.01 9.02 -28.76
N ARG A 127 -25.71 8.76 -28.68
CA ARG A 127 -24.66 9.76 -28.94
C ARG A 127 -25.03 10.52 -30.22
N LEU A 128 -24.91 11.85 -30.20
CA LEU A 128 -25.04 12.66 -31.41
C LEU A 128 -24.03 12.14 -32.45
N VAL A 129 -24.54 11.61 -33.55
CA VAL A 129 -23.73 11.08 -34.65
C VAL A 129 -23.16 12.27 -35.40
N GLY A 130 -21.84 12.32 -35.56
CA GLY A 130 -21.18 13.40 -36.31
C GLY A 130 -21.45 13.28 -37.81
N ALA A 131 -21.38 14.39 -38.55
CA ALA A 131 -21.65 14.43 -40.00
C ALA A 131 -20.80 13.41 -40.81
N ILE A 132 -19.57 13.13 -40.37
CA ILE A 132 -18.68 12.14 -40.98
C ILE A 132 -19.20 10.70 -40.76
N GLU A 133 -19.67 10.39 -39.55
CA GLU A 133 -20.25 9.08 -39.24
C GLU A 133 -21.57 8.87 -39.98
N GLU A 134 -22.39 9.92 -40.09
CA GLU A 134 -23.63 9.87 -40.86
C GLU A 134 -23.36 9.64 -42.35
N GLY A 135 -22.34 10.30 -42.91
CA GLY A 135 -21.91 10.11 -44.29
C GLY A 135 -21.27 8.75 -44.60
N THR A 136 -20.60 8.12 -43.64
CA THR A 136 -19.94 6.80 -43.82
C THR A 136 -20.85 5.61 -43.50
N SER A 137 -21.89 5.80 -42.68
CA SER A 137 -22.79 4.72 -42.25
C SER A 137 -23.54 4.00 -43.37
N LYS A 138 -23.62 4.60 -44.57
CA LYS A 138 -24.39 4.08 -45.72
C LYS A 138 -23.56 3.29 -46.74
N THR A 139 -22.23 3.32 -46.66
CA THR A 139 -21.38 2.59 -47.60
C THR A 139 -21.03 1.21 -47.04
N LYS A 140 -21.63 0.16 -47.61
CA LYS A 140 -21.12 -1.20 -47.38
C LYS A 140 -19.70 -1.24 -47.98
N GLY A 141 -18.71 -1.50 -47.12
CA GLY A 141 -17.32 -1.65 -47.54
C GLY A 141 -17.16 -2.71 -48.64
N ALA A 142 -16.07 -2.63 -49.40
CA ALA A 142 -15.79 -3.61 -50.46
C ALA A 142 -15.76 -5.03 -49.90
N LYS A 143 -16.33 -5.98 -50.66
CA LYS A 143 -16.27 -7.41 -50.31
C LYS A 143 -14.81 -7.84 -50.26
N ARG A 144 -14.45 -8.61 -49.24
CA ARG A 144 -13.09 -9.14 -49.03
C ARG A 144 -13.03 -10.61 -49.40
N LEU A 145 -11.88 -11.08 -49.87
CA LEU A 145 -11.65 -12.50 -50.12
C LEU A 145 -11.64 -13.28 -48.78
N CYS A 146 -12.55 -14.23 -48.63
CA CYS A 146 -12.54 -15.17 -47.51
C CYS A 146 -11.48 -16.25 -47.74
N ARG A 147 -10.54 -16.43 -46.79
CA ARG A 147 -9.50 -17.45 -46.90
C ARG A 147 -10.01 -18.89 -46.76
N SER A 148 -11.17 -19.08 -46.14
CA SER A 148 -11.74 -20.42 -45.92
C SER A 148 -12.50 -20.94 -47.15
N CYS A 149 -13.29 -20.09 -47.82
CA CYS A 149 -14.09 -20.49 -49.00
C CYS A 149 -13.62 -19.91 -50.33
N GLY A 150 -12.61 -19.02 -50.33
CA GLY A 150 -12.05 -18.45 -51.56
C GLY A 150 -12.94 -17.43 -52.28
N GLU A 151 -14.09 -17.06 -51.71
CA GLU A 151 -15.03 -16.11 -52.33
C GLU A 151 -14.90 -14.69 -51.78
N HIS A 152 -15.25 -13.68 -52.60
CA HIS A 152 -15.34 -12.28 -52.16
C HIS A 152 -16.67 -12.04 -51.46
N VAL A 153 -16.63 -11.91 -50.14
CA VAL A 153 -17.79 -11.89 -49.26
C VAL A 153 -17.59 -10.90 -48.10
N ASN A 154 -18.64 -10.62 -47.33
CA ASN A 154 -18.55 -9.69 -46.20
C ASN A 154 -18.20 -10.39 -44.88
N GLN A 155 -18.48 -11.69 -44.75
CA GLN A 155 -18.14 -12.45 -43.55
C GLN A 155 -16.63 -12.53 -43.32
N ASP A 156 -16.26 -12.78 -42.07
CA ASP A 156 -14.89 -13.13 -41.68
C ASP A 156 -14.64 -14.61 -41.98
N SER A 157 -13.40 -14.98 -42.29
CA SER A 157 -12.94 -16.37 -42.36
C SER A 157 -13.34 -17.22 -41.14
N ARG A 158 -13.37 -16.61 -39.94
CA ARG A 158 -13.79 -17.26 -38.68
C ARG A 158 -15.29 -17.55 -38.58
N ASN A 159 -16.08 -16.85 -39.38
CA ASN A 159 -17.53 -17.02 -39.46
C ASN A 159 -17.94 -17.51 -40.86
N CYS A 160 -17.03 -18.22 -41.52
CA CYS A 160 -17.30 -18.83 -42.81
C CYS A 160 -18.20 -20.05 -42.60
N PRO A 161 -19.32 -20.19 -43.31
CA PRO A 161 -20.18 -21.38 -43.19
C PRO A 161 -19.56 -22.66 -43.76
N PHE A 162 -18.42 -22.54 -44.45
CA PHE A 162 -17.64 -23.65 -45.01
C PHE A 162 -16.40 -23.98 -44.18
N LEU A 163 -16.33 -23.47 -42.93
CA LEU A 163 -15.36 -23.94 -41.93
C LEU A 163 -15.64 -25.39 -41.54
#